data_AF-A0A2A5GFK4-F1
#
_entry.id   AF-A0A2A5GFK4-F1
#
_cell.length_a   1.000
_cell.length_b   1.000
_cell.length_c   1.000
_cell.angle_alpha   90.00
_cell.angle_beta   90.00
_cell.angle_gamma   90.00
#
_symmetry.space_group_name_H-M   'P 1'
#
loop_
_entity.id
_entity.type
_entity.pdbx_description
1 polymer ?
#
loop_
_entity_poly.entity_id
_entity_poly.type
_entity_poly.pdbx_seq_one_letter_code
_entity_poly.pdbx_strand_id
1 'polypeptide(L)'
;MYIKIKLKERTSSGAIIRFVNFPVDVDALEAATLSTYLELGTQYAPIRADNFISLVNNQFPSISANTKVVVSLTTKESEDCEEDEKYIPENGRLVCCKVKNVGKAFNDNKMEIFNNNWDNIFDMDSENLIVAPEGTLYIGPNKKGACIIQTQKEVPNSYLSYSILFSLIFKERNYYFILDPVISIRSDGSN
;
A
#
# COMPACT_ATOMS: atom_id res chain seq x y z
N MET A 1 5.16 16.29 1.08
CA MET A 1 4.09 15.27 1.28
C MET A 1 4.75 14.02 1.84
N TYR A 2 4.02 13.17 2.54
CA TYR A 2 4.53 11.90 3.08
C TYR A 2 3.54 10.78 2.77
N ILE A 3 4.05 9.60 2.48
CA ILE A 3 3.31 8.34 2.54
C ILE A 3 3.51 7.78 3.95
N LYS A 4 2.43 7.69 4.73
CA LYS A 4 2.45 7.18 6.11
C LYS A 4 1.93 5.75 6.14
N ILE A 5 2.68 4.87 6.78
CA ILE A 5 2.28 3.50 7.11
C ILE A 5 2.21 3.35 8.62
N LYS A 6 1.02 3.08 9.13
CA LYS A 6 0.79 2.70 10.52
C LYS A 6 0.58 1.19 10.59
N LEU A 7 1.38 0.50 11.38
CA LEU A 7 1.21 -0.92 11.69
C LEU A 7 0.74 -1.06 13.13
N LYS A 8 -0.32 -1.81 13.33
CA LYS A 8 -0.84 -2.17 14.65
C LYS A 8 -0.89 -3.69 14.76
N GLU A 9 0.07 -4.24 15.47
CA GLU A 9 0.22 -5.68 15.69
C GLU A 9 -0.38 -6.03 17.05
N ARG A 10 -1.26 -7.01 17.10
CA ARG A 10 -1.82 -7.49 18.37
C ARG A 10 -1.00 -8.68 18.88
N THR A 11 -0.31 -8.50 19.99
CA THR A 11 0.43 -9.55 20.69
C THR A 11 -0.33 -10.00 21.94
N SER A 12 0.16 -11.07 22.58
CA SER A 12 -0.34 -11.52 23.89
C SER A 12 -0.13 -10.49 25.01
N SER A 13 0.79 -9.54 24.84
CA SER A 13 1.13 -8.50 25.82
C SER A 13 0.48 -7.14 25.54
N GLY A 14 -0.26 -6.98 24.44
CA GLY A 14 -0.93 -5.71 24.08
C GLY A 14 -0.87 -5.42 22.58
N ALA A 15 -1.16 -4.18 22.18
CA ALA A 15 -1.01 -3.75 20.79
C ALA A 15 0.30 -2.97 20.63
N ILE A 16 1.17 -3.44 19.73
CA ILE A 16 2.37 -2.71 19.32
C ILE A 16 1.99 -1.83 18.13
N ILE A 17 2.23 -0.52 18.24
CA ILE A 17 1.98 0.44 17.16
C ILE A 17 3.31 0.95 16.65
N ARG A 18 3.52 0.84 15.33
CA ARG A 18 4.69 1.36 14.62
C ARG A 18 4.26 2.31 13.53
N PHE A 19 4.97 3.42 13.40
CA PHE A 19 4.76 4.40 12.34
C PHE A 19 5.99 4.48 11.47
N VAL A 20 5.80 4.48 10.16
CA VAL A 20 6.84 4.71 9.16
C VAL A 20 6.35 5.78 8.21
N ASN A 21 7.11 6.86 8.10
CA ASN A 21 6.83 7.97 7.19
C ASN A 21 7.85 7.98 6.07
N PHE A 22 7.38 8.01 4.83
CA PHE A 22 8.21 8.16 3.65
C PHE A 22 7.98 9.54 3.06
N PRO A 23 8.91 10.51 3.25
CA PRO A 23 8.80 11.80 2.60
C PRO A 23 8.88 11.63 1.08
N VAL A 24 7.98 12.32 0.39
CA VAL A 24 7.92 12.42 -1.07
C VAL A 24 8.43 13.80 -1.47
N ASP A 25 9.46 13.84 -2.31
CA ASP A 25 9.96 15.06 -2.94
C ASP A 25 9.03 15.48 -4.07
N VAL A 26 7.95 16.17 -3.69
CA VAL A 26 6.89 16.60 -4.62
C VAL A 26 7.43 17.59 -5.65
N ASP A 27 8.38 18.45 -5.27
CA ASP A 27 8.93 19.48 -6.15
C ASP A 27 9.80 18.84 -7.25
N ALA A 28 10.65 17.87 -6.89
CA ALA A 28 11.43 17.12 -7.88
C ALA A 28 10.53 16.27 -8.78
N LEU A 29 9.47 15.70 -8.22
CA LEU A 29 8.52 14.85 -8.94
C LEU A 29 7.66 15.69 -9.92
N GLU A 30 7.24 16.89 -9.54
CA GLU A 30 6.63 17.88 -10.44
C GLU A 30 7.61 18.31 -11.54
N ALA A 31 8.84 18.69 -11.17
CA ALA A 31 9.85 19.12 -12.13
C ALA A 31 10.17 18.03 -13.16
N ALA A 32 10.33 16.78 -12.72
CA ALA A 32 10.54 15.63 -13.60
C ALA A 32 9.34 15.44 -14.54
N THR A 33 8.13 15.42 -13.99
CA THR A 33 6.89 15.22 -14.77
C THR A 33 6.70 16.30 -15.84
N LEU A 34 7.02 17.56 -15.53
CA LEU A 34 6.81 18.68 -16.43
C LEU A 34 7.96 18.91 -17.43
N SER A 35 9.17 18.46 -17.11
CA SER A 35 10.38 18.75 -17.90
C SER A 35 10.86 17.56 -18.72
N THR A 36 10.24 16.39 -18.57
CA THR A 36 10.62 15.18 -19.30
C THR A 36 9.40 14.54 -19.96
N TYR A 37 9.64 13.64 -20.93
CA TYR A 37 8.60 12.81 -21.55
C TYR A 37 8.24 11.62 -20.66
N LEU A 38 8.04 11.87 -19.35
CA LEU A 38 7.28 10.95 -18.52
C LEU A 38 5.83 11.17 -18.94
N GLU A 39 5.26 10.22 -19.68
CA GLU A 39 3.82 10.23 -20.01
C GLU A 39 3.00 10.52 -18.74
N LEU A 40 1.72 10.90 -18.87
CA LEU A 40 0.86 11.24 -17.72
C LEU A 40 0.84 10.18 -16.60
N GLY A 41 1.21 8.94 -16.94
CA GLY A 41 0.92 7.77 -16.14
C GLY A 41 -0.58 7.50 -16.16
N THR A 42 -0.96 6.23 -16.10
CA THR A 42 -2.35 5.83 -15.90
C THR A 42 -2.42 4.93 -14.68
N GLN A 43 -3.64 4.66 -14.19
CA GLN A 43 -3.81 3.65 -13.13
C GLN A 43 -3.28 2.26 -13.54
N TYR A 44 -3.25 1.97 -14.85
CA TYR A 44 -2.75 0.71 -15.40
C TYR A 44 -1.25 0.74 -15.72
N ALA A 45 -0.70 1.92 -15.98
CA ALA A 45 0.71 2.17 -16.28
C ALA A 45 1.20 3.42 -15.54
N PRO A 46 1.36 3.36 -14.20
CA PRO A 46 1.77 4.50 -13.39
C PRO A 46 3.27 4.80 -13.53
N ILE A 47 3.64 6.05 -13.27
CA ILE A 47 5.03 6.52 -13.23
C ILE A 47 5.69 5.99 -11.95
N ARG A 48 6.89 5.44 -12.05
CA ARG A 48 7.64 4.98 -10.86
C ARG A 48 8.15 6.17 -10.06
N ALA A 49 7.81 6.21 -8.78
CA ALA A 49 8.17 7.29 -7.86
C ALA A 49 9.29 6.92 -6.87
N ASP A 50 9.87 5.73 -6.96
CA ASP A 50 10.84 5.21 -5.99
C ASP A 50 12.04 6.14 -5.77
N ASN A 51 12.52 6.81 -6.82
CA ASN A 51 13.65 7.74 -6.76
C ASN A 51 13.32 9.09 -6.10
N PHE A 52 12.04 9.38 -5.87
CA PHE A 52 11.55 10.64 -5.29
C PHE A 52 11.11 10.46 -3.83
N ILE A 53 11.40 9.29 -3.25
CA ILE A 53 10.90 8.89 -1.94
C ILE A 53 12.08 8.45 -1.08
N SER A 54 12.30 9.15 0.04
CA SER A 54 13.38 8.77 0.96
C SER A 54 12.90 7.67 1.91
N LEU A 55 13.59 6.54 1.88
CA LEU A 55 13.33 5.43 2.80
C LEU A 55 14.17 5.62 4.07
N VAL A 56 13.54 5.97 5.19
CA VAL A 56 14.22 5.89 6.49
C VAL A 56 14.53 4.41 6.77
N ASN A 57 15.80 4.07 6.95
CA ASN A 57 16.34 2.70 7.10
C ASN A 57 16.21 1.76 5.88
N ASN A 58 15.94 2.29 4.68
CA ASN A 58 15.93 1.54 3.42
C ASN A 58 14.98 0.32 3.35
N GLN A 59 14.06 0.17 4.31
CA GLN A 59 13.20 -1.00 4.40
C GLN A 59 11.78 -0.59 4.81
N PHE A 60 10.83 -1.08 4.04
CA PHE A 60 9.44 -1.07 4.47
C PHE A 60 9.24 -2.09 5.60
N PRO A 61 8.29 -1.83 6.50
CA PRO A 61 8.04 -2.70 7.64
C PRO A 61 7.51 -4.07 7.18
N SER A 62 8.02 -5.13 7.79
CA SER A 62 7.44 -6.47 7.65
C SER A 62 6.03 -6.49 8.24
N ILE A 63 5.10 -7.14 7.54
CA ILE A 63 3.72 -7.31 8.00
C ILE A 63 3.57 -8.74 8.52
N SER A 64 3.36 -8.92 9.81
CA SER A 64 3.12 -10.23 10.42
C SER A 64 1.63 -10.60 10.43
N ALA A 65 1.30 -11.81 10.88
CA ALA A 65 -0.08 -12.20 11.16
C ALA A 65 -0.70 -11.29 12.25
N ASN A 66 -2.03 -11.22 12.30
CA ASN A 66 -2.78 -10.42 13.29
C ASN A 66 -2.40 -8.92 13.32
N THR A 67 -2.11 -8.37 12.14
CA THR A 67 -1.61 -7.00 11.96
C THR A 67 -2.59 -6.17 11.14
N LYS A 68 -2.90 -4.97 11.65
CA LYS A 68 -3.59 -3.93 10.89
C LYS A 68 -2.55 -3.00 10.28
N VAL A 69 -2.53 -2.89 8.98
CA VAL A 69 -1.72 -1.92 8.22
C VAL A 69 -2.65 -0.85 7.68
N VAL A 70 -2.33 0.40 7.95
CA VAL A 70 -3.06 1.56 7.46
C VAL A 70 -2.09 2.43 6.67
N VAL A 71 -2.39 2.61 5.39
CA VAL A 71 -1.61 3.46 4.48
C VAL A 71 -2.41 4.70 4.14
N SER A 72 -1.79 5.87 4.28
CA SER A 72 -2.39 7.17 3.98
C SER A 72 -1.37 8.15 3.42
N LEU A 73 -1.86 9.21 2.78
CA LEU A 73 -1.05 10.37 2.40
C LEU A 73 -1.21 11.47 3.44
N THR A 74 -0.12 12.11 3.85
CA THR A 74 -0.15 13.24 4.78
C THR A 74 0.78 14.37 4.32
N THR A 75 0.57 15.59 4.80
CA THR A 75 1.50 16.71 4.61
C THR A 75 2.30 17.03 5.86
N LYS A 76 2.01 16.37 6.99
CA LYS A 76 2.77 16.47 8.24
C LYS A 76 3.50 15.17 8.55
N GLU A 77 4.68 15.30 9.14
CA GLU A 77 5.50 14.20 9.63
C GLU A 77 5.00 13.59 10.95
N SER A 78 3.94 14.13 11.55
CA SER A 78 3.55 13.81 12.93
C SER A 78 3.14 12.34 13.14
N GLU A 79 3.58 11.79 14.27
CA GLU A 79 3.23 10.45 14.76
C GLU A 79 1.74 10.34 15.11
N ASP A 80 1.16 11.44 15.62
CA ASP A 80 -0.21 11.51 16.15
C ASP A 80 -1.26 11.93 15.12
N CYS A 81 -1.50 11.09 14.11
CA CYS A 81 -2.75 11.19 13.36
C CYS A 81 -3.59 9.98 13.75
N GLU A 82 -4.64 10.21 14.55
CA GLU A 82 -5.61 9.18 14.88
C GLU A 82 -6.28 8.65 13.60
N GLU A 83 -6.86 7.46 13.66
CA GLU A 83 -7.55 6.81 12.51
C GLU A 83 -8.77 7.60 12.00
N ASP A 84 -9.08 8.75 12.63
CA ASP A 84 -10.26 9.59 12.43
C ASP A 84 -10.00 10.94 11.77
N GLU A 85 -8.74 11.36 11.58
CA GLU A 85 -8.44 12.62 10.91
C GLU A 85 -8.33 12.44 9.39
N LYS A 86 -9.24 13.09 8.64
CA LYS A 86 -9.15 13.21 7.19
C LYS A 86 -7.87 13.95 6.83
N TYR A 87 -6.86 13.22 6.40
CA TYR A 87 -5.66 13.83 5.86
C TYR A 87 -5.53 13.46 4.38
N ILE A 88 -5.97 14.38 3.51
CA ILE A 88 -5.82 14.27 2.07
C ILE A 88 -5.09 15.53 1.63
N PRO A 89 -3.89 15.44 1.05
CA PRO A 89 -3.27 16.60 0.40
C PRO A 89 -4.22 17.15 -0.65
N GLU A 90 -4.47 18.47 -0.72
CA GLU A 90 -5.41 19.05 -1.70
C GLU A 90 -5.13 18.60 -3.14
N ASN A 91 -3.85 18.41 -3.45
CA ASN A 91 -3.36 18.00 -4.77
C ASN A 91 -2.97 16.52 -4.83
N GLY A 92 -3.25 15.71 -3.81
CA GLY A 92 -2.76 14.33 -3.72
C GLY A 92 -3.82 13.36 -3.22
N ARG A 93 -3.92 12.19 -3.85
CA ARG A 93 -4.88 11.15 -3.44
C ARG A 93 -4.23 9.78 -3.44
N LEU A 94 -4.49 9.00 -2.40
CA LEU A 94 -4.21 7.58 -2.42
C LEU A 94 -5.22 6.91 -3.37
N VAL A 95 -4.74 6.16 -4.35
CA VAL A 95 -5.61 5.51 -5.34
C VAL A 95 -5.95 4.10 -4.89
N CYS A 96 -4.93 3.30 -4.58
CA CYS A 96 -5.08 1.98 -4.01
C CYS A 96 -3.75 1.46 -3.51
N CYS A 97 -3.80 0.35 -2.79
CA CYS A 97 -2.66 -0.48 -2.53
C CYS A 97 -2.81 -1.81 -3.28
N LYS A 98 -1.74 -2.21 -3.95
CA LYS A 98 -1.69 -3.40 -4.79
C LYS A 98 -0.96 -4.49 -4.03
N VAL A 99 -1.58 -5.65 -3.89
CA VAL A 99 -0.98 -6.82 -3.26
C VAL A 99 -0.90 -7.95 -4.29
N LYS A 100 0.28 -8.55 -4.42
CA LYS A 100 0.49 -9.74 -5.25
C LYS A 100 1.07 -10.86 -4.42
N ASN A 101 0.54 -12.07 -4.59
CA ASN A 101 1.20 -13.27 -4.08
C ASN A 101 2.30 -13.69 -5.07
N VAL A 102 3.55 -13.61 -4.65
CA VAL A 102 4.73 -13.90 -5.48
C VAL A 102 4.95 -15.40 -5.63
N GLY A 103 4.46 -16.21 -4.69
CA GLY A 103 4.66 -17.66 -4.65
C GLY A 103 3.60 -18.49 -5.38
N LYS A 104 2.52 -17.88 -5.88
CA LYS A 104 1.42 -18.59 -6.58
C LYS A 104 1.13 -17.96 -7.93
N ALA A 105 1.19 -18.75 -9.00
CA ALA A 105 0.57 -18.40 -10.27
C ALA A 105 -0.92 -18.74 -10.19
N PHE A 106 -1.80 -17.74 -10.18
CA PHE A 106 -3.26 -17.95 -10.06
C PHE A 106 -3.91 -18.65 -11.27
N ASN A 107 -3.14 -18.94 -12.33
CA ASN A 107 -3.64 -19.48 -13.60
C ASN A 107 -3.61 -21.00 -13.74
N ASP A 108 -3.06 -21.77 -12.79
CA ASP A 108 -2.91 -23.22 -12.98
C ASP A 108 -4.17 -24.03 -12.64
N ASN A 109 -5.09 -23.50 -11.83
CA ASN A 109 -6.34 -24.18 -11.49
C ASN A 109 -7.54 -23.27 -11.75
N LYS A 110 -8.25 -23.50 -12.86
CA LYS A 110 -9.49 -22.79 -13.28
C LYS A 110 -10.63 -22.77 -12.25
N MET A 111 -10.52 -23.52 -11.15
CA MET A 111 -11.50 -23.55 -10.04
C MET A 111 -11.09 -22.72 -8.80
N GLU A 112 -9.81 -22.32 -8.67
CA GLU A 112 -9.35 -21.55 -7.50
C GLU A 112 -9.45 -20.03 -7.67
N ILE A 113 -9.68 -19.53 -8.88
CA ILE A 113 -9.90 -18.11 -9.16
C ILE A 113 -11.16 -17.58 -8.44
N PHE A 114 -12.12 -18.47 -8.15
CA PHE A 114 -13.39 -18.14 -7.46
C PHE A 114 -13.37 -18.35 -5.95
N ASN A 115 -12.45 -19.17 -5.42
CA ASN A 115 -12.25 -19.29 -3.98
C ASN A 115 -11.20 -18.27 -3.59
N ASN A 116 -11.65 -17.15 -3.04
CA ASN A 116 -10.84 -15.98 -2.73
C ASN A 116 -9.70 -16.34 -1.76
N ASN A 117 -8.57 -16.83 -2.28
CA ASN A 117 -7.39 -17.25 -1.51
C ASN A 117 -6.89 -16.14 -0.56
N TRP A 118 -7.28 -14.90 -0.83
CA TRP A 118 -7.05 -13.74 -0.01
C TRP A 118 -7.76 -13.78 1.34
N ASP A 119 -8.90 -14.46 1.49
CA ASP A 119 -9.63 -14.56 2.77
C ASP A 119 -8.87 -15.39 3.82
N ASN A 120 -7.99 -16.30 3.37
CA ASN A 120 -7.08 -17.06 4.23
C ASN A 120 -5.89 -16.22 4.74
N ILE A 121 -5.64 -15.06 4.14
CA ILE A 121 -4.49 -14.20 4.43
C ILE A 121 -4.95 -12.92 5.12
N PHE A 122 -6.04 -12.34 4.63
CA PHE A 122 -6.57 -11.05 5.05
C PHE A 122 -8.00 -11.19 5.58
N ASP A 123 -8.26 -10.44 6.65
CA ASP A 123 -9.59 -10.22 7.20
C ASP A 123 -10.15 -8.96 6.54
N MET A 124 -11.02 -9.16 5.54
CA MET A 124 -11.31 -8.17 4.52
C MET A 124 -12.78 -7.78 4.48
N ASP A 125 -13.07 -6.49 4.70
CA ASP A 125 -14.39 -5.91 4.39
C ASP A 125 -14.48 -5.58 2.90
N SER A 126 -15.46 -6.17 2.22
CA SER A 126 -15.59 -6.21 0.75
C SER A 126 -15.79 -4.87 0.03
N GLU A 127 -16.09 -3.77 0.73
CA GLU A 127 -16.53 -2.52 0.08
C GLU A 127 -15.45 -1.83 -0.77
N ASN A 128 -14.16 -2.03 -0.47
CA ASN A 128 -13.05 -1.34 -1.17
C ASN A 128 -12.04 -2.31 -1.80
N LEU A 129 -12.46 -3.54 -2.08
CA LEU A 129 -11.57 -4.60 -2.52
C LEU A 129 -11.93 -5.08 -3.92
N ILE A 130 -10.94 -5.14 -4.80
CA ILE A 130 -11.09 -5.67 -6.15
C ILE A 130 -10.00 -6.71 -6.37
N VAL A 131 -10.41 -7.92 -6.71
CA VAL A 131 -9.50 -9.00 -7.11
C VAL A 131 -9.47 -9.04 -8.63
N ALA A 132 -8.29 -8.82 -9.21
CA ALA A 132 -8.12 -8.88 -10.64
C ALA A 132 -7.99 -10.35 -11.12
N PRO A 133 -8.33 -10.66 -12.39
CA PRO A 133 -8.33 -12.03 -12.90
C PRO A 133 -6.99 -12.77 -12.78
N GLU A 134 -5.87 -12.04 -12.81
CA GLU A 134 -4.53 -12.59 -12.63
C GLU A 134 -4.15 -12.82 -11.15
N GLY A 135 -5.09 -12.58 -10.23
CA GLY A 135 -4.93 -12.82 -8.79
C GLY A 135 -4.34 -11.66 -8.01
N THR A 136 -4.13 -10.49 -8.61
CA THR A 136 -3.74 -9.28 -7.88
C THR A 136 -4.90 -8.76 -7.03
N LEU A 137 -4.65 -8.43 -5.77
CA LEU A 137 -5.62 -7.74 -4.91
C LEU A 137 -5.36 -6.23 -4.94
N TYR A 138 -6.41 -5.47 -5.23
CA TYR A 138 -6.43 -4.01 -5.17
C TYR A 138 -7.28 -3.57 -3.99
N ILE A 139 -6.67 -2.79 -3.10
CA ILE A 139 -7.29 -2.29 -1.87
C ILE A 139 -7.44 -0.78 -2.03
N GLY A 140 -8.65 -0.31 -2.26
CA GLY A 140 -8.98 1.11 -2.38
C GLY A 140 -9.02 1.82 -1.03
N PRO A 141 -8.93 3.16 -1.02
CA PRO A 141 -9.08 3.93 0.20
C PRO A 141 -10.52 3.88 0.70
N ASN A 142 -10.67 3.86 2.03
CA ASN A 142 -11.96 4.06 2.68
C ASN A 142 -12.43 5.52 2.55
N LYS A 143 -13.59 5.85 3.13
CA LYS A 143 -14.15 7.22 3.15
C LYS A 143 -13.25 8.28 3.80
N LYS A 144 -12.20 7.86 4.52
CA LYS A 144 -11.20 8.75 5.14
C LYS A 144 -9.92 8.91 4.31
N GLY A 145 -9.83 8.27 3.14
CA GLY A 145 -8.67 8.35 2.25
C GLY A 145 -7.53 7.40 2.59
N ALA A 146 -7.77 6.40 3.45
CA ALA A 146 -6.75 5.44 3.87
C ALA A 146 -7.05 4.04 3.33
N CYS A 147 -6.02 3.34 2.85
CA CYS A 147 -6.12 1.91 2.55
C CYS A 147 -5.83 1.11 3.81
N ILE A 148 -6.71 0.17 4.14
CA ILE A 148 -6.59 -0.66 5.35
C ILE A 148 -6.43 -2.11 4.93
N ILE A 149 -5.43 -2.76 5.49
CA ILE A 149 -5.12 -4.18 5.27
C ILE A 149 -5.07 -4.81 6.64
N GLN A 150 -5.91 -5.80 6.88
CA GLN A 150 -5.90 -6.55 8.12
C GLN A 150 -5.50 -7.98 7.78
N THR A 151 -4.43 -8.49 8.39
CA THR A 151 -4.08 -9.91 8.28
C THR A 151 -4.90 -10.74 9.26
N GLN A 152 -5.20 -11.97 8.86
CA GLN A 152 -5.83 -12.98 9.72
C GLN A 152 -4.95 -13.27 10.94
N LYS A 153 -5.54 -13.84 12.00
CA LYS A 153 -4.80 -14.24 13.21
C LYS A 153 -3.73 -15.29 12.91
N GLU A 154 -4.05 -16.22 12.02
CA GLU A 154 -3.15 -17.24 11.49
C GLU A 154 -3.10 -17.06 9.98
N VAL A 155 -1.90 -16.91 9.44
CA VAL A 155 -1.68 -16.70 8.00
C VAL A 155 -0.82 -17.85 7.49
N PRO A 156 -1.22 -18.57 6.42
CA PRO A 156 -0.38 -19.59 5.82
C PRO A 156 0.90 -18.96 5.27
N ASN A 157 2.02 -19.70 5.25
CA ASN A 157 3.29 -19.23 4.69
C ASN A 157 3.08 -18.71 3.25
N SER A 158 3.06 -17.39 3.12
CA SER A 158 2.70 -16.70 1.88
C SER A 158 3.72 -15.59 1.61
N TYR A 159 4.18 -15.52 0.36
CA TYR A 159 5.10 -14.47 -0.07
C TYR A 159 4.30 -13.39 -0.79
N LEU A 160 4.22 -12.22 -0.19
CA LEU A 160 3.43 -11.12 -0.72
C LEU A 160 4.34 -9.95 -1.09
N SER A 161 4.03 -9.32 -2.22
CA SER A 161 4.59 -8.04 -2.67
C SER A 161 3.51 -6.96 -2.55
N TYR A 162 3.91 -5.78 -2.11
CA TYR A 162 3.04 -4.66 -1.81
C TYR A 162 3.47 -3.41 -2.56
N SER A 163 2.54 -2.75 -3.24
CA SER A 163 2.78 -1.48 -3.93
C SER A 163 1.75 -0.44 -3.52
N ILE A 164 2.17 0.83 -3.46
CA ILE A 164 1.30 1.96 -3.13
C ILE A 164 1.11 2.80 -4.37
N LEU A 165 -0.14 2.92 -4.83
CA LEU A 165 -0.51 3.76 -5.96
C LEU A 165 -1.17 5.03 -5.45
N PHE A 166 -0.66 6.18 -5.89
CA PHE A 166 -1.20 7.49 -5.55
C PHE A 166 -1.24 8.38 -6.80
N SER A 167 -2.01 9.46 -6.73
CA SER A 167 -2.09 10.45 -7.79
C SER A 167 -1.77 11.84 -7.26
N LEU A 168 -1.11 12.66 -8.09
CA LEU A 168 -0.91 14.08 -7.83
C LEU A 168 -1.49 14.93 -8.96
N ILE A 169 -1.97 16.12 -8.60
CA ILE A 169 -2.44 17.13 -9.56
C ILE A 169 -1.32 18.14 -9.76
N PHE A 170 -0.78 18.19 -10.98
CA PHE A 170 0.15 19.23 -11.41
C PHE A 170 -0.43 19.97 -12.62
N LYS A 171 -0.47 21.30 -12.58
CA LYS A 171 -1.04 22.15 -13.64
C LYS A 171 -2.40 21.63 -14.16
N GLU A 172 -3.34 21.38 -13.22
CA GLU A 172 -4.71 20.91 -13.50
C GLU A 172 -4.82 19.51 -14.12
N ARG A 173 -3.72 18.74 -14.18
CA ARG A 173 -3.72 17.37 -14.71
C ARG A 173 -3.41 16.37 -13.60
N ASN A 174 -4.14 15.26 -13.62
CA ASN A 174 -3.88 14.12 -12.74
C ASN A 174 -2.75 13.26 -13.31
N TYR A 175 -1.75 12.98 -12.49
CA TYR A 175 -0.66 12.06 -12.77
C TYR A 175 -0.71 10.92 -11.78
N TYR A 176 -0.43 9.70 -12.24
CA TYR A 176 -0.48 8.50 -11.41
C TYR A 176 0.93 7.97 -11.16
N PHE A 177 1.22 7.73 -9.89
CA PHE A 177 2.52 7.30 -9.40
C PHE A 177 2.41 6.01 -8.61
N ILE A 178 3.39 5.13 -8.80
CA ILE A 178 3.52 3.90 -8.04
C ILE A 178 4.82 3.91 -7.26
N LEU A 179 4.71 3.48 -6.01
CA LEU A 179 5.83 3.09 -5.19
C LEU A 179 5.78 1.56 -5.11
N ASP A 180 6.81 0.91 -5.66
CA ASP A 180 6.94 -0.56 -5.73
C ASP A 180 8.07 -0.98 -4.78
N PRO A 181 7.87 -0.87 -3.45
CA PRO A 181 8.92 -1.25 -2.53
C PRO A 181 9.19 -2.75 -2.62
N VAL A 182 10.48 -3.10 -2.65
CA VAL A 182 10.89 -4.50 -2.56
C VAL A 182 10.67 -4.97 -1.13
N ILE A 183 9.56 -5.67 -0.88
CA ILE A 183 9.22 -6.26 0.42
C ILE A 183 8.99 -7.74 0.22
N SER A 184 9.68 -8.58 1.00
CA SER A 184 9.27 -9.97 1.21
C SER A 184 8.54 -10.06 2.54
N ILE A 185 7.24 -10.33 2.50
CA ILE A 185 6.52 -10.75 3.71
C ILE A 185 6.84 -12.24 3.93
N ARG A 186 7.28 -12.58 5.14
CA ARG A 186 7.55 -13.96 5.58
C ARG A 186 6.71 -14.20 6.82
N SER A 187 6.24 -15.44 7.05
CA SER A 187 5.81 -15.78 8.41
C SER A 187 7.07 -15.74 9.28
N ASP A 188 6.95 -15.19 10.49
CA ASP A 188 7.97 -15.46 11.50
C ASP A 188 7.88 -16.95 11.79
N GLY A 189 8.87 -17.71 11.32
CA GLY A 189 9.08 -19.07 11.75
C GLY A 189 9.52 -19.03 13.20
N SER A 190 8.58 -19.03 14.13
CA SER A 190 8.85 -19.49 15.49
C SER A 190 9.10 -21.00 15.41
N ASN A 191 10.35 -21.36 15.13
CA ASN A 191 10.91 -22.62 15.58
C ASN A 191 11.38 -22.47 17.03
#